data_AF-A0A1C6NDW7-F1
#
_entry.id   AF-A0A1C6NDW7-F1
#
_cell.length_a   1.000
_cell.length_b   1.000
_cell.length_c   1.000
_cell.angle_alpha   90.00
_cell.angle_beta   90.00
_cell.angle_gamma   90.00
#
_symmetry.space_group_name_H-M   'P 1'
#
loop_
_entity.id
_entity.type
_entity.pdbx_description
1 polymer ?
#
loop_
_entity_poly.entity_id
_entity_poly.type
_entity_poly.pdbx_seq_one_letter_code
_entity_poly.pdbx_strand_id
1 'polypeptide(L)'
;MAHHPPLELITRSPHRAGFVPGIAICLLLTVFWATELAARVTGGSFATSIAISQAHGLVMLYGIFPFFMCGFCYTAVPRWLNVANPAPRVFVGMPLLLLGGVLCWLAGLWLGKGWLLAGSLLQLAAFAGLALTLGSMIRRSQVADRQHARLVVAAFLLGAAGLLCSLLWFAGLFTNGWWWTRHLALYGFLLPVFLTVAHRMLPFFSSSVLQPYTPWRPYWLLRLWLAGSLLHGLLGIALLPQWPLDLLLAASFAYTSWRWQLRRSLAVPLLAMLHLAFAWLAAAFLLLALASLGWFSPLAGLHAITIGFFITMLVGFASRVMLGHSGRPLQASPTLWRLYLLLHVVALLRVAADMAGHAANLLLAIAAGLLALLSLLWLLLGAPWLLKARIDGKNG
;
A
#
# COMPACT_ATOMS: atom_id res chain seq x y z
N MET A 1 16.53 32.44 4.28
CA MET A 1 16.21 31.13 3.66
C MET A 1 15.31 31.43 2.47
N ALA A 2 15.64 30.95 1.26
CA ALA A 2 14.81 31.21 0.09
C ALA A 2 13.42 30.58 0.28
N HIS A 3 12.36 31.39 0.19
CA HIS A 3 10.98 30.90 0.21
C HIS A 3 10.66 30.28 -1.14
N HIS A 4 10.88 28.98 -1.28
CA HIS A 4 10.40 28.24 -2.45
C HIS A 4 8.88 28.01 -2.33
N PRO A 5 8.06 28.37 -3.34
CA PRO A 5 6.65 28.04 -3.34
C PRO A 5 6.45 26.50 -3.24
N PRO A 6 5.39 26.03 -2.55
CA PRO A 6 5.16 24.59 -2.35
C PRO A 6 5.17 23.76 -3.63
N LEU A 7 4.69 24.31 -4.74
CA LEU A 7 4.67 23.64 -6.04
C LEU A 7 6.08 23.35 -6.59
N GLU A 8 7.02 24.27 -6.39
CA GLU A 8 8.42 24.09 -6.80
C GLU A 8 9.10 22.97 -5.98
N LEU A 9 8.78 22.87 -4.69
CA LEU A 9 9.28 21.79 -3.83
C LEU A 9 8.73 20.42 -4.26
N ILE A 10 7.43 20.34 -4.56
CA ILE A 10 6.78 19.10 -4.99
C ILE A 10 7.40 18.58 -6.29
N THR A 11 7.64 19.47 -7.25
CA THR A 11 8.14 19.10 -8.59
C THR A 11 9.64 18.78 -8.65
N ARG A 12 10.40 19.08 -7.58
CA ARG A 12 11.84 18.77 -7.48
C ARG A 12 12.17 17.42 -6.86
N SER A 13 11.24 16.84 -6.11
CA SER A 13 11.50 15.66 -5.28
C SER A 13 10.49 14.54 -5.58
N PRO A 14 10.93 13.37 -6.09
CA PRO A 14 10.01 12.30 -6.49
C PRO A 14 9.09 11.82 -5.36
N HIS A 15 9.60 11.69 -4.14
CA HIS A 15 8.77 11.33 -2.98
C HIS A 15 7.66 12.36 -2.71
N ARG A 16 7.93 13.67 -2.84
CA ARG A 16 6.90 14.72 -2.66
C ARG A 16 5.85 14.66 -3.76
N ALA A 17 6.28 14.51 -5.02
CA ALA A 17 5.39 14.39 -6.18
C ALA A 17 4.38 13.24 -6.05
N GLY A 18 4.79 12.10 -5.48
CA GLY A 18 3.88 10.99 -5.19
C GLY A 18 3.10 11.16 -3.89
N PHE A 19 3.77 11.53 -2.79
CA PHE A 19 3.17 11.45 -1.45
C PHE A 19 2.12 12.54 -1.21
N VAL A 20 2.32 13.76 -1.73
CA VAL A 20 1.34 14.84 -1.52
C VAL A 20 -0.05 14.48 -2.06
N PRO A 21 -0.22 14.13 -3.36
CA PRO A 21 -1.51 13.66 -3.84
C PRO A 21 -1.94 12.35 -3.18
N GLY A 22 -1.00 11.45 -2.85
CA GLY A 22 -1.29 10.20 -2.17
C GLY A 22 -1.96 10.37 -0.80
N ILE A 23 -1.49 11.31 0.04
CA ILE A 23 -2.11 11.59 1.34
C ILE A 23 -3.49 12.24 1.17
N ALA A 24 -3.63 13.17 0.22
CA ALA A 24 -4.91 13.80 -0.07
C ALA A 24 -5.97 12.77 -0.54
N ILE A 25 -5.59 11.87 -1.45
CA ILE A 25 -6.46 10.79 -1.92
C ILE A 25 -6.73 9.77 -0.82
N CYS A 26 -5.75 9.43 0.02
CA CYS A 26 -5.97 8.56 1.19
C CYS A 26 -7.05 9.13 2.11
N LEU A 27 -7.00 10.42 2.42
CA LEU A 27 -8.02 11.08 3.22
C LEU A 27 -9.39 11.08 2.50
N LEU A 28 -9.41 11.46 1.21
CA LEU A 28 -10.64 11.48 0.41
C LEU A 28 -11.34 10.11 0.40
N LEU A 29 -10.59 9.04 0.14
CA LEU A 29 -11.14 7.69 0.02
C LEU A 29 -11.57 7.12 1.38
N THR A 30 -10.83 7.41 2.46
CA THR A 30 -11.22 6.97 3.80
C THR A 30 -12.45 7.72 4.31
N VAL A 31 -12.57 9.02 4.04
CA VAL A 31 -13.79 9.80 4.34
C VAL A 31 -14.97 9.28 3.50
N PHE A 32 -14.78 9.09 2.19
CA PHE A 32 -15.81 8.54 1.30
C PHE A 32 -16.32 7.17 1.78
N TRP A 33 -15.43 6.30 2.23
CA TRP A 33 -15.85 4.99 2.71
C TRP A 33 -16.47 5.04 4.12
N ALA A 34 -15.99 5.93 4.98
CA ALA A 34 -16.59 6.16 6.29
C ALA A 34 -18.03 6.69 6.16
N THR A 35 -18.31 7.59 5.21
CA THR A 35 -19.66 8.09 4.96
C THR A 35 -20.59 7.01 4.42
N GLU A 36 -20.13 6.16 3.49
CA GLU A 36 -20.88 5.00 3.01
C GLU A 36 -21.21 4.02 4.15
N LEU A 37 -20.24 3.69 5.02
CA LEU A 37 -20.49 2.79 6.14
C LEU A 37 -21.38 3.42 7.22
N ALA A 38 -21.30 4.73 7.44
CA ALA A 38 -22.22 5.43 8.33
C ALA A 38 -23.66 5.40 7.80
N ALA A 39 -23.87 5.57 6.49
CA ALA A 39 -25.20 5.46 5.87
C ALA A 39 -25.80 4.06 6.06
N ARG A 40 -24.99 3.01 6.01
CA ARG A 40 -25.46 1.62 6.24
C ARG A 40 -25.96 1.35 7.65
N VAL A 41 -25.50 2.11 8.65
CA VAL A 41 -26.00 1.98 10.03
C VAL A 41 -27.49 2.31 10.09
N THR A 42 -27.96 3.24 9.27
CA THR A 42 -29.37 3.65 9.19
C THR A 42 -30.14 2.99 8.03
N GLY A 43 -29.56 1.96 7.40
CA GLY A 43 -30.16 1.23 6.27
C GLY A 43 -29.98 1.91 4.89
N GLY A 44 -29.25 3.01 4.80
CA GLY A 44 -28.90 3.66 3.54
C GLY A 44 -27.65 3.07 2.88
N SER A 45 -27.43 3.40 1.61
CA SER A 45 -26.20 3.12 0.86
C SER A 45 -26.15 4.03 -0.37
N PHE A 46 -24.95 4.36 -0.85
CA PHE A 46 -24.79 5.14 -2.07
C PHE A 46 -25.31 4.35 -3.28
N ALA A 47 -26.20 4.99 -4.04
CA ALA A 47 -26.62 4.51 -5.35
C ALA A 47 -25.51 4.81 -6.38
N THR A 48 -24.75 3.79 -6.77
CA THR A 48 -23.64 3.91 -7.71
C THR A 48 -23.83 3.04 -8.95
N SER A 49 -23.10 3.38 -10.03
CA SER A 49 -23.14 2.71 -11.33
C SER A 49 -22.65 1.25 -11.33
N ILE A 50 -21.94 0.85 -10.28
CA ILE A 50 -21.51 -0.52 -9.97
C ILE A 50 -21.79 -0.80 -8.49
N ALA A 51 -21.72 -2.07 -8.05
CA ALA A 51 -21.88 -2.39 -6.65
C ALA A 51 -20.80 -1.68 -5.80
N ILE A 52 -21.22 -0.91 -4.81
CA ILE A 52 -20.34 -0.07 -3.99
C ILE A 52 -19.26 -0.87 -3.24
N SER A 53 -19.48 -2.16 -2.96
CA SER A 53 -18.48 -3.07 -2.38
C SER A 53 -17.39 -3.46 -3.37
N GLN A 54 -17.73 -3.65 -4.65
CA GLN A 54 -16.75 -3.79 -5.73
C GLN A 54 -16.00 -2.48 -5.90
N ALA A 55 -16.72 -1.36 -5.79
CA ALA A 55 -16.13 -0.04 -5.91
C ALA A 55 -15.03 0.18 -4.84
N HIS A 56 -15.38 -0.10 -3.59
CA HIS A 56 -14.47 -0.06 -2.44
C HIS A 56 -13.18 -0.85 -2.68
N GLY A 57 -13.30 -2.12 -3.11
CA GLY A 57 -12.16 -2.98 -3.33
C GLY A 57 -11.18 -2.38 -4.35
N LEU A 58 -11.67 -1.91 -5.49
CA LEU A 58 -10.82 -1.39 -6.56
C LEU A 58 -10.19 -0.04 -6.16
N VAL A 59 -10.98 0.90 -5.65
CA VAL A 59 -10.49 2.26 -5.35
C VAL A 59 -9.51 2.27 -4.18
N MET A 60 -9.68 1.40 -3.17
CA MET A 60 -8.73 1.34 -2.05
C MET A 60 -7.38 0.76 -2.49
N LEU A 61 -7.38 -0.23 -3.38
CA LEU A 61 -6.16 -0.90 -3.82
C LEU A 61 -5.36 -0.05 -4.81
N TYR A 62 -6.01 0.54 -5.80
CA TYR A 62 -5.35 1.35 -6.83
C TYR A 62 -5.29 2.84 -6.52
N GLY A 63 -6.16 3.35 -5.65
CA GLY A 63 -6.25 4.77 -5.35
C GLY A 63 -5.31 5.25 -4.26
N ILE A 64 -4.92 4.42 -3.30
CA ILE A 64 -4.07 4.85 -2.17
C ILE A 64 -2.60 4.52 -2.45
N PHE A 65 -2.27 3.23 -2.49
CA PHE A 65 -0.90 2.75 -2.44
C PHE A 65 -0.01 3.15 -3.63
N PRO A 66 -0.51 3.15 -4.90
CA PRO A 66 0.34 3.45 -6.05
C PRO A 66 1.01 4.82 -6.03
N PHE A 67 0.38 5.83 -5.42
CA PHE A 67 1.00 7.16 -5.25
C PHE A 67 2.30 7.10 -4.43
N PHE A 68 2.22 6.43 -3.27
CA PHE A 68 3.36 6.26 -2.38
C PHE A 68 4.39 5.31 -2.98
N MET A 69 3.96 4.23 -3.63
CA MET A 69 4.88 3.34 -4.34
C MET A 69 5.61 4.07 -5.47
N CYS A 70 4.92 4.93 -6.24
CA CYS A 70 5.54 5.74 -7.28
C CYS A 70 6.61 6.68 -6.70
N GLY A 71 6.25 7.48 -5.69
CA GLY A 71 7.19 8.40 -5.04
C GLY A 71 8.37 7.69 -4.39
N PHE A 72 8.12 6.53 -3.76
CA PHE A 72 9.17 5.68 -3.19
C PHE A 72 10.08 5.10 -4.28
N CYS A 73 9.51 4.48 -5.32
CA CYS A 73 10.28 3.80 -6.36
C CYS A 73 11.22 4.78 -7.07
N TYR A 74 10.72 5.97 -7.43
CA TYR A 74 11.56 6.99 -8.07
C TYR A 74 12.58 7.66 -7.13
N THR A 75 12.48 7.46 -5.82
CA THR A 75 13.47 7.93 -4.85
C THR A 75 14.50 6.85 -4.49
N ALA A 76 14.06 5.59 -4.36
CA ALA A 76 14.87 4.50 -3.83
C ALA A 76 15.51 3.64 -4.92
N VAL A 77 14.78 3.30 -5.99
CA VAL A 77 15.27 2.40 -7.03
C VAL A 77 16.49 2.96 -7.77
N PRO A 78 16.57 4.25 -8.14
CA PRO A 78 17.79 4.82 -8.73
C PRO A 78 19.03 4.59 -7.86
N ARG A 79 18.90 4.73 -6.53
CA ARG A 79 19.97 4.45 -5.57
C ARG A 79 20.31 2.97 -5.49
N TRP A 80 19.32 2.08 -5.49
CA TRP A 80 19.56 0.63 -5.50
C TRP A 80 20.33 0.17 -6.73
N LEU A 81 20.08 0.82 -7.86
CA LEU A 81 20.63 0.48 -9.16
C LEU A 81 21.88 1.29 -9.51
N ASN A 82 22.30 2.24 -8.66
CA ASN A 82 23.37 3.19 -8.92
C ASN A 82 23.22 3.91 -10.28
N VAL A 83 22.04 4.47 -10.53
CA VAL A 83 21.73 5.25 -11.75
C VAL A 83 21.10 6.60 -11.39
N ALA A 84 21.10 7.53 -12.35
CA ALA A 84 20.46 8.83 -12.17
C ALA A 84 18.94 8.72 -11.98
N ASN A 85 18.37 9.68 -11.24
CA ASN A 85 16.93 9.83 -11.10
C ASN A 85 16.26 10.09 -12.47
N PRO A 86 15.00 9.68 -12.65
CA PRO A 86 14.24 10.04 -13.84
C PRO A 86 14.02 11.56 -13.90
N ALA A 87 13.74 12.07 -15.11
CA ALA A 87 13.47 13.49 -15.31
C ALA A 87 12.20 13.94 -14.56
N PRO A 88 12.11 15.20 -14.09
CA PRO A 88 10.94 15.74 -13.39
C PRO A 88 9.60 15.50 -14.08
N ARG A 89 9.53 15.68 -15.39
CA ARG A 89 8.32 15.39 -16.19
C ARG A 89 7.80 13.96 -15.98
N VAL A 90 8.69 12.98 -15.77
CA VAL A 90 8.31 11.58 -15.59
C VAL A 90 7.82 11.34 -14.16
N PHE A 91 8.60 11.73 -13.15
CA PHE A 91 8.22 11.44 -11.76
C PHE A 91 7.08 12.33 -11.23
N VAL A 92 6.78 13.44 -11.91
CA VAL A 92 5.57 14.26 -11.67
C VAL A 92 4.39 13.77 -12.51
N GLY A 93 4.63 13.40 -13.76
CA GLY A 93 3.57 12.96 -14.68
C GLY A 93 2.86 11.69 -14.22
N MET A 94 3.59 10.69 -13.71
CA MET A 94 2.95 9.42 -13.29
C MET A 94 1.97 9.61 -12.11
N PRO A 95 2.32 10.31 -11.00
CA PRO A 95 1.34 10.65 -9.97
C PRO A 95 0.15 11.47 -10.46
N LEU A 96 0.33 12.37 -11.44
CA LEU A 96 -0.79 13.13 -12.02
C LEU A 96 -1.74 12.24 -12.82
N LEU A 97 -1.23 11.26 -13.56
CA LEU A 97 -2.05 10.26 -14.23
C LEU A 97 -2.82 9.40 -13.22
N LEU A 98 -2.18 9.00 -12.11
CA LEU A 98 -2.87 8.32 -11.01
C LEU A 98 -3.98 9.21 -10.41
N LEU A 99 -3.71 10.49 -10.20
CA LEU A 99 -4.68 11.46 -9.66
C LEU A 99 -5.89 11.62 -10.56
N GLY A 100 -5.66 11.94 -11.85
CA GLY A 100 -6.74 12.01 -12.83
C GLY A 100 -7.51 10.68 -12.91
N GLY A 101 -6.78 9.56 -12.86
CA GLY A 101 -7.36 8.23 -12.86
C GLY A 101 -8.31 7.97 -11.71
N VAL A 102 -7.94 8.31 -10.47
CA VAL A 102 -8.80 8.13 -9.29
C VAL A 102 -10.00 9.09 -9.34
N LEU A 103 -9.79 10.35 -9.71
CA LEU A 103 -10.86 11.34 -9.78
C LEU A 103 -11.91 10.98 -10.84
N CYS A 104 -11.49 10.56 -12.04
CA CYS A 104 -12.39 10.03 -13.06
C CYS A 104 -13.14 8.80 -12.56
N TRP A 105 -12.48 7.91 -11.83
CA TRP A 105 -13.10 6.70 -11.31
C TRP A 105 -14.16 7.00 -10.25
N LEU A 106 -13.86 7.90 -9.31
CA LEU A 106 -14.84 8.40 -8.34
C LEU A 106 -16.03 9.07 -9.04
N ALA A 107 -15.78 9.93 -10.03
CA ALA A 107 -16.84 10.54 -10.83
C ALA A 107 -17.70 9.48 -11.54
N GLY A 108 -17.09 8.41 -12.06
CA GLY A 108 -17.79 7.33 -12.74
C GLY A 108 -18.74 6.51 -11.86
N LEU A 109 -18.60 6.58 -10.53
CA LEU A 109 -19.58 5.99 -9.62
C LEU A 109 -20.97 6.61 -9.78
N TRP A 110 -21.06 7.89 -10.19
CA TRP A 110 -22.34 8.59 -10.38
C TRP A 110 -22.60 9.02 -11.82
N LEU A 111 -21.54 9.32 -12.58
CA LEU A 111 -21.63 9.79 -13.97
C LEU A 111 -21.58 8.66 -15.01
N GLY A 112 -21.40 7.41 -14.59
CA GLY A 112 -21.49 6.22 -15.44
C GLY A 112 -20.16 5.65 -15.94
N LYS A 113 -20.27 4.55 -16.70
CA LYS A 113 -19.15 3.66 -17.07
C LYS A 113 -18.06 4.32 -17.92
N GLY A 114 -18.38 5.36 -18.70
CA GLY A 114 -17.39 6.08 -19.51
C GLY A 114 -16.27 6.70 -18.65
N TRP A 115 -16.64 7.27 -17.50
CA TRP A 115 -15.68 7.83 -16.54
C TRP A 115 -14.90 6.75 -15.78
N LEU A 116 -15.50 5.59 -15.49
CA LEU A 116 -14.80 4.43 -14.94
C LEU A 116 -13.72 3.92 -15.91
N LEU A 117 -14.07 3.80 -17.20
CA LEU A 117 -13.13 3.42 -18.27
C LEU A 117 -11.99 4.43 -18.40
N ALA A 118 -12.30 5.73 -18.47
CA ALA A 118 -11.28 6.78 -18.53
C ALA A 118 -10.34 6.73 -17.31
N GLY A 119 -10.91 6.56 -16.11
CA GLY A 119 -10.14 6.42 -14.88
C GLY A 119 -9.20 5.22 -14.89
N SER A 120 -9.68 4.06 -15.32
CA SER A 120 -8.88 2.84 -15.44
C SER A 120 -7.79 2.95 -16.53
N LEU A 121 -8.06 3.63 -17.65
CA LEU A 121 -7.07 3.88 -18.71
C LEU A 121 -5.93 4.79 -18.23
N LEU A 122 -6.24 5.87 -17.51
CA LEU A 122 -5.23 6.76 -16.93
C LEU A 122 -4.35 6.04 -15.91
N GLN A 123 -4.94 5.21 -15.04
CA GLN A 123 -4.19 4.38 -14.09
C GLN A 123 -3.32 3.36 -14.81
N LEU A 124 -3.84 2.71 -15.87
CA LEU A 124 -3.07 1.75 -16.67
C LEU A 124 -1.87 2.44 -17.34
N ALA A 125 -2.07 3.63 -17.90
CA ALA A 125 -0.99 4.43 -18.48
C ALA A 125 0.08 4.80 -17.43
N ALA A 126 -0.32 5.16 -16.21
CA ALA A 126 0.61 5.43 -15.12
C ALA A 126 1.43 4.18 -14.74
N PHE A 127 0.78 3.02 -14.63
CA PHE A 127 1.45 1.75 -14.32
C PHE A 127 2.42 1.33 -15.43
N ALA A 128 2.01 1.42 -16.69
CA ALA A 128 2.85 1.16 -17.84
C ALA A 128 4.06 2.10 -17.88
N GLY A 129 3.83 3.41 -17.70
CA GLY A 129 4.89 4.41 -17.64
C GLY A 129 5.88 4.17 -16.50
N LEU A 130 5.39 3.81 -15.31
CA LEU A 130 6.25 3.43 -14.17
C LEU A 130 7.10 2.19 -14.50
N ALA A 131 6.47 1.12 -14.99
CA ALA A 131 7.15 -0.13 -15.33
C ALA A 131 8.22 0.07 -16.41
N LEU A 132 7.91 0.84 -17.46
CA LEU A 132 8.86 1.20 -18.52
C LEU A 132 10.03 2.03 -17.97
N THR A 133 9.75 3.02 -17.11
CA THR A 133 10.79 3.87 -16.53
C THR A 133 11.72 3.03 -15.65
N LEU A 134 11.19 2.23 -14.73
CA LEU A 134 11.98 1.37 -13.86
C LEU A 134 12.74 0.28 -14.65
N GLY A 135 12.10 -0.31 -15.67
CA GLY A 135 12.74 -1.25 -16.59
C GLY A 135 13.93 -0.62 -17.32
N SER A 136 13.81 0.64 -17.75
CA SER A 136 14.92 1.37 -18.36
C SER A 136 16.09 1.59 -17.39
N MET A 137 15.82 1.86 -16.11
CA MET A 137 16.85 1.98 -15.07
C MET A 137 17.58 0.66 -14.83
N ILE A 138 16.84 -0.46 -14.78
CA ILE A 138 17.41 -1.81 -14.60
C ILE A 138 18.35 -2.17 -15.76
N ARG A 139 17.98 -1.79 -16.99
CA ARG A 139 18.81 -2.02 -18.18
C ARG A 139 20.11 -1.21 -18.16
N ARG A 140 20.07 0.04 -17.70
CA ARG A 140 21.25 0.93 -17.62
C ARG A 140 22.18 0.59 -16.46
N SER A 141 21.64 -0.04 -15.42
CA SER A 141 22.35 -0.36 -14.20
C SER A 141 23.43 -1.42 -14.39
N GLN A 142 24.61 -1.14 -13.84
CA GLN A 142 25.78 -2.04 -13.84
C GLN A 142 25.95 -2.80 -12.51
N VAL A 143 25.06 -2.61 -11.53
CA VAL A 143 25.17 -3.35 -10.26
C VAL A 143 24.78 -4.81 -10.45
N ALA A 144 25.43 -5.70 -9.69
CA ALA A 144 25.16 -7.14 -9.74
C ALA A 144 23.72 -7.48 -9.26
N ASP A 145 23.34 -6.99 -8.08
CA ASP A 145 22.00 -7.24 -7.51
C ASP A 145 20.96 -6.25 -8.04
N ARG A 146 20.19 -6.69 -9.04
CA ARG A 146 19.03 -5.96 -9.59
C ARG A 146 17.71 -6.64 -9.26
N GLN A 147 17.71 -7.65 -8.40
CA GLN A 147 16.59 -8.56 -8.24
C GLN A 147 15.37 -7.88 -7.62
N HIS A 148 15.54 -7.10 -6.55
CA HIS A 148 14.40 -6.37 -5.93
C HIS A 148 13.73 -5.41 -6.91
N ALA A 149 14.50 -4.69 -7.73
CA ALA A 149 13.94 -3.79 -8.73
C ALA A 149 13.15 -4.55 -9.81
N ARG A 150 13.66 -5.68 -10.30
CA ARG A 150 12.96 -6.55 -11.27
C ARG A 150 11.65 -7.09 -10.71
N LEU A 151 11.64 -7.53 -9.45
CA LEU A 151 10.45 -8.05 -8.79
C LEU A 151 9.40 -6.96 -8.58
N VAL A 152 9.80 -5.74 -8.22
CA VAL A 152 8.88 -4.59 -8.17
C VAL A 152 8.26 -4.32 -9.54
N VAL A 153 9.06 -4.31 -10.62
CA VAL A 153 8.52 -4.14 -11.99
C VAL A 153 7.54 -5.25 -12.36
N ALA A 154 7.87 -6.51 -12.08
CA ALA A 154 6.99 -7.64 -12.35
C ALA A 154 5.65 -7.51 -11.61
N ALA A 155 5.66 -7.08 -10.35
CA ALA A 155 4.46 -6.82 -9.58
C ALA A 155 3.61 -5.68 -10.17
N PHE A 156 4.24 -4.59 -10.63
CA PHE A 156 3.53 -3.51 -11.34
C PHE A 156 2.90 -3.98 -12.66
N LEU A 157 3.55 -4.88 -13.39
CA LEU A 157 2.96 -5.47 -14.61
C LEU A 157 1.73 -6.34 -14.29
N LEU A 158 1.76 -7.11 -13.20
CA LEU A 158 0.58 -7.83 -12.73
C LEU A 158 -0.53 -6.88 -12.25
N GLY A 159 -0.17 -5.75 -11.64
CA GLY A 159 -1.11 -4.69 -11.30
C GLY A 159 -1.76 -4.06 -12.53
N ALA A 160 -0.98 -3.85 -13.60
CA ALA A 160 -1.47 -3.39 -14.89
C ALA A 160 -2.40 -4.43 -15.56
N ALA A 161 -2.09 -5.73 -15.46
CA ALA A 161 -2.98 -6.79 -15.90
C ALA A 161 -4.32 -6.78 -15.14
N GLY A 162 -4.31 -6.50 -13.84
CA GLY A 162 -5.53 -6.27 -13.06
C GLY A 162 -6.34 -5.08 -13.58
N LEU A 163 -5.71 -3.94 -13.89
CA LEU A 163 -6.39 -2.80 -14.49
C LEU A 163 -6.99 -3.12 -15.86
N LEU A 164 -6.31 -3.94 -16.67
CA LEU A 164 -6.85 -4.44 -17.93
C LEU A 164 -8.09 -5.30 -17.72
N CYS A 165 -8.11 -6.18 -16.71
CA CYS A 165 -9.33 -6.92 -16.34
C CYS A 165 -10.48 -5.97 -15.97
N SER A 166 -10.20 -4.87 -15.27
CA SER A 166 -11.20 -3.85 -14.94
C SER A 166 -11.74 -3.14 -16.19
N LEU A 167 -10.88 -2.82 -17.15
CA LEU A 167 -11.28 -2.22 -18.42
C LEU A 167 -12.20 -3.15 -19.21
N LEU A 168 -11.81 -4.42 -19.36
CA LEU A 168 -12.61 -5.42 -20.03
C LEU A 168 -13.95 -5.65 -19.32
N TRP A 169 -13.97 -5.58 -17.99
CA TRP A 169 -15.21 -5.63 -17.22
C TRP A 169 -16.15 -4.46 -17.51
N PHE A 170 -15.65 -3.22 -17.46
CA PHE A 170 -16.46 -2.04 -17.74
C PHE A 170 -16.92 -1.96 -19.20
N ALA A 171 -16.14 -2.51 -20.13
CA ALA A 171 -16.51 -2.66 -21.54
C ALA A 171 -17.54 -3.78 -21.80
N GLY A 172 -17.91 -4.58 -20.78
CA GLY A 172 -18.83 -5.70 -20.93
C GLY A 172 -18.22 -6.94 -21.59
N LEU A 173 -16.90 -6.97 -21.77
CA LEU A 173 -16.15 -8.05 -22.42
C LEU A 173 -15.67 -9.13 -21.44
N PHE A 174 -15.71 -8.85 -20.14
CA PHE A 174 -15.30 -9.80 -19.11
C PHE A 174 -16.09 -9.65 -17.81
N THR A 175 -17.18 -10.40 -17.66
CA THR A 175 -18.11 -10.31 -16.52
C THR A 175 -17.42 -10.45 -15.16
N ASN A 176 -16.45 -11.36 -15.05
CA ASN A 176 -15.70 -11.61 -13.81
C ASN A 176 -14.46 -10.73 -13.67
N GLY A 177 -14.26 -9.72 -14.53
CA GLY A 177 -13.05 -8.91 -14.51
C GLY A 177 -12.84 -8.14 -13.21
N TRP A 178 -13.90 -7.78 -12.47
CA TRP A 178 -13.77 -7.20 -11.12
C TRP A 178 -13.08 -8.14 -10.12
N TRP A 179 -13.39 -9.43 -10.18
CA TRP A 179 -12.84 -10.47 -9.31
C TRP A 179 -11.36 -10.66 -9.57
N TRP A 180 -10.99 -10.78 -10.85
CA TRP A 180 -9.60 -10.87 -11.30
C TRP A 180 -8.80 -9.61 -10.95
N THR A 181 -9.39 -8.43 -11.19
CA THR A 181 -8.79 -7.13 -10.84
C THR A 181 -8.41 -7.10 -9.36
N ARG A 182 -9.33 -7.47 -8.46
CA ARG A 182 -9.09 -7.49 -7.01
C ARG A 182 -7.96 -8.45 -6.63
N HIS A 183 -7.95 -9.67 -7.18
CA HIS A 183 -6.94 -10.67 -6.85
C HIS A 183 -5.56 -10.29 -7.36
N LEU A 184 -5.47 -9.83 -8.61
CA LEU A 184 -4.21 -9.35 -9.19
C LEU A 184 -3.68 -8.12 -8.47
N ALA A 185 -4.56 -7.17 -8.10
CA ALA A 185 -4.19 -5.99 -7.33
C ALA A 185 -3.64 -6.34 -5.94
N LEU A 186 -4.31 -7.24 -5.20
CA LEU A 186 -3.87 -7.65 -3.86
C LEU A 186 -2.62 -8.52 -3.91
N TYR A 187 -2.70 -9.64 -4.63
CA TYR A 187 -1.78 -10.78 -4.49
C TYR A 187 -0.76 -10.87 -5.63
N GLY A 188 -1.04 -10.26 -6.78
CA GLY A 188 -0.09 -10.11 -7.88
C GLY A 188 0.73 -8.82 -7.81
N PHE A 189 0.18 -7.76 -7.19
CA PHE A 189 0.77 -6.43 -7.18
C PHE A 189 1.15 -5.93 -5.79
N LEU A 190 0.18 -5.53 -4.96
CA LEU A 190 0.48 -4.84 -3.69
C LEU A 190 1.31 -5.71 -2.76
N LEU A 191 0.83 -6.92 -2.44
CA LEU A 191 1.53 -7.81 -1.53
C LEU A 191 2.95 -8.12 -2.03
N PRO A 192 3.17 -8.48 -3.31
CA PRO A 192 4.52 -8.62 -3.87
C PRO A 192 5.42 -7.38 -3.75
N VAL A 193 4.92 -6.17 -4.01
CA VAL A 193 5.71 -4.94 -3.83
C VAL A 193 6.08 -4.77 -2.36
N PHE A 194 5.12 -4.85 -1.45
CA PHE A 194 5.35 -4.68 -0.02
C PHE A 194 6.35 -5.73 0.52
N LEU A 195 6.21 -7.00 0.15
CA LEU A 195 7.13 -8.08 0.57
C LEU A 195 8.54 -7.88 0.01
N THR A 196 8.66 -7.48 -1.26
CA THR A 196 9.96 -7.20 -1.89
C THR A 196 10.67 -6.05 -1.20
N VAL A 197 9.94 -4.96 -0.90
CA VAL A 197 10.48 -3.81 -0.18
C VAL A 197 10.82 -4.18 1.26
N ALA A 198 9.95 -4.91 1.96
CA ALA A 198 10.17 -5.30 3.34
C ALA A 198 11.42 -6.19 3.48
N HIS A 199 11.55 -7.19 2.62
CA HIS A 199 12.72 -8.09 2.57
C HIS A 199 14.05 -7.34 2.41
N ARG A 200 14.06 -6.21 1.68
CA ARG A 200 15.26 -5.39 1.49
C ARG A 200 15.47 -4.38 2.61
N MET A 201 14.41 -3.68 3.00
CA MET A 201 14.50 -2.48 3.84
C MET A 201 14.43 -2.76 5.33
N LEU A 202 13.63 -3.73 5.80
CA LEU A 202 13.55 -4.03 7.24
C LEU A 202 14.89 -4.52 7.80
N PRO A 203 15.58 -5.51 7.19
CA PRO A 203 16.90 -5.94 7.63
C PRO A 203 17.94 -4.82 7.56
N PHE A 204 17.88 -3.98 6.51
CA PHE A 204 18.76 -2.82 6.36
C PHE A 204 18.57 -1.83 7.51
N PHE A 205 17.33 -1.41 7.77
CA PHE A 205 17.02 -0.48 8.86
C PHE A 205 17.31 -1.06 10.24
N SER A 206 17.08 -2.35 10.46
CA SER A 206 17.46 -3.01 11.70
C SER A 206 18.97 -2.96 11.91
N SER A 207 19.77 -3.25 10.88
CA SER A 207 21.24 -3.22 10.99
C SER A 207 21.83 -1.82 11.19
N SER A 208 21.12 -0.77 10.81
CA SER A 208 21.55 0.61 11.06
C SER A 208 21.30 1.07 12.50
N VAL A 209 20.47 0.36 13.27
CA VAL A 209 19.95 0.82 14.56
C VAL A 209 20.25 -0.16 15.69
N LEU A 210 20.06 -1.46 15.47
CA LEU A 210 20.28 -2.51 16.45
C LEU A 210 21.74 -2.98 16.35
N GLN A 211 22.52 -2.83 17.42
CA GLN A 211 23.89 -3.35 17.48
C GLN A 211 24.05 -4.31 18.68
N PRO A 212 24.66 -5.49 18.51
CA PRO A 212 24.99 -6.13 17.24
C PRO A 212 23.73 -6.67 16.52
N TYR A 213 23.71 -6.60 15.19
CA TYR A 213 22.67 -7.21 14.34
C TYR A 213 23.23 -7.61 12.97
N THR A 214 23.06 -8.88 12.60
CA THR A 214 23.44 -9.39 11.27
C THR A 214 22.20 -9.41 10.37
N PRO A 215 22.18 -8.67 9.24
CA PRO A 215 21.08 -8.72 8.28
C PRO A 215 20.78 -10.15 7.83
N TRP A 216 19.53 -10.58 7.98
CA TRP A 216 19.08 -11.88 7.53
C TRP A 216 17.94 -11.72 6.51
N ARG A 217 18.20 -12.11 5.26
CA ARG A 217 17.26 -11.94 4.14
C ARG A 217 17.54 -12.91 2.98
N PRO A 218 17.44 -14.23 3.20
CA PRO A 218 17.77 -15.20 2.17
C PRO A 218 16.76 -15.15 1.00
N TYR A 219 17.25 -15.14 -0.24
CA TYR A 219 16.37 -15.00 -1.42
C TYR A 219 15.38 -16.16 -1.63
N TRP A 220 15.64 -17.35 -1.08
CA TRP A 220 14.65 -18.44 -1.12
C TRP A 220 13.37 -18.07 -0.37
N LEU A 221 13.48 -17.31 0.72
CA LEU A 221 12.34 -16.86 1.51
C LEU A 221 11.50 -15.84 0.74
N LEU A 222 12.16 -14.88 0.06
CA LEU A 222 11.46 -13.97 -0.84
C LEU A 222 10.74 -14.71 -1.97
N ARG A 223 11.38 -15.74 -2.56
CA ARG A 223 10.73 -16.55 -3.61
C ARG A 223 9.51 -17.31 -3.07
N LEU A 224 9.60 -17.91 -1.88
CA LEU A 224 8.47 -18.56 -1.21
C LEU A 224 7.30 -17.59 -1.04
N TRP A 225 7.57 -16.39 -0.53
CA TRP A 225 6.56 -15.37 -0.29
C TRP A 225 5.88 -14.87 -1.57
N LEU A 226 6.66 -14.60 -2.62
CA LEU A 226 6.10 -14.11 -3.88
C LEU A 226 5.33 -15.19 -4.64
N ALA A 227 5.87 -16.41 -4.68
CA ALA A 227 5.19 -17.55 -5.27
C ALA A 227 3.90 -17.88 -4.50
N GLY A 228 3.97 -17.90 -3.16
CA GLY A 228 2.80 -18.15 -2.33
C GLY A 228 1.74 -17.05 -2.43
N SER A 229 2.14 -15.78 -2.50
CA SER A 229 1.22 -14.68 -2.76
C SER A 229 0.48 -14.88 -4.09
N LEU A 230 1.21 -15.13 -5.18
CA LEU A 230 0.59 -15.34 -6.48
C LEU A 230 -0.30 -16.59 -6.51
N LEU A 231 0.18 -17.71 -5.95
CA LEU A 231 -0.57 -18.96 -5.89
C LEU A 231 -1.85 -18.80 -5.07
N HIS A 232 -1.79 -18.12 -3.92
CA HIS A 232 -2.99 -17.77 -3.15
C HIS A 232 -4.01 -17.03 -4.02
N GLY A 233 -3.56 -15.97 -4.71
CA GLY A 233 -4.42 -15.21 -5.61
C GLY A 233 -5.06 -16.07 -6.71
N LEU A 234 -4.29 -16.97 -7.33
CA LEU A 234 -4.76 -17.87 -8.39
C LEU A 234 -5.74 -18.93 -7.86
N LEU A 235 -5.48 -19.53 -6.71
CA LEU A 235 -6.40 -20.46 -6.05
C LEU A 235 -7.71 -19.75 -5.70
N GLY A 236 -7.66 -18.49 -5.25
CA GLY A 236 -8.84 -17.68 -4.96
C GLY A 236 -9.66 -17.37 -6.21
N ILE A 237 -8.98 -17.07 -7.32
CA ILE A 237 -9.62 -16.93 -8.64
C ILE A 237 -10.33 -18.22 -9.05
N ALA A 238 -9.68 -19.38 -8.84
CA ALA A 238 -10.20 -20.69 -9.17
C ALA A 238 -11.20 -21.25 -8.14
N LEU A 239 -11.48 -20.52 -7.05
CA LEU A 239 -12.32 -20.96 -5.93
C LEU A 239 -11.85 -22.28 -5.29
N LEU A 240 -10.54 -22.48 -5.23
CA LEU A 240 -9.90 -23.66 -4.65
C LEU A 240 -9.46 -23.41 -3.19
N PRO A 241 -9.37 -24.46 -2.36
CA PRO A 241 -8.90 -24.32 -0.98
C PRO A 241 -7.48 -23.76 -0.89
N GLN A 242 -7.29 -22.75 -0.03
CA GLN A 242 -6.00 -22.05 0.17
C GLN A 242 -5.32 -22.41 1.50
N TRP A 243 -6.05 -23.01 2.44
CA TRP A 243 -5.61 -23.15 3.83
C TRP A 243 -4.23 -23.80 4.04
N PRO A 244 -3.77 -24.83 3.29
CA PRO A 244 -2.44 -25.40 3.54
C PRO A 244 -1.33 -24.41 3.19
N LEU A 245 -1.50 -23.70 2.07
CA LEU A 245 -0.58 -22.65 1.63
C LEU A 245 -0.58 -21.49 2.63
N ASP A 246 -1.76 -21.09 3.09
CA ASP A 246 -1.92 -19.98 4.02
C ASP A 246 -1.28 -20.28 5.38
N LEU A 247 -1.40 -21.51 5.89
CA LEU A 247 -0.67 -21.92 7.11
C LEU A 247 0.84 -21.91 6.92
N LEU A 248 1.35 -22.37 5.77
CA LEU A 248 2.78 -22.31 5.45
C LEU A 248 3.28 -20.86 5.40
N LEU A 249 2.52 -19.97 4.76
CA LEU A 249 2.85 -18.55 4.69
C LEU A 249 2.80 -17.90 6.07
N ALA A 250 1.76 -18.15 6.87
CA ALA A 250 1.64 -17.66 8.24
C ALA A 250 2.84 -18.06 9.10
N ALA A 251 3.23 -19.34 9.07
CA ALA A 251 4.40 -19.85 9.77
C ALA A 251 5.70 -19.17 9.29
N SER A 252 5.86 -18.98 7.97
CA SER A 252 7.03 -18.30 7.41
C SER A 252 7.16 -16.83 7.87
N PHE A 253 6.04 -16.11 7.95
CA PHE A 253 6.00 -14.73 8.41
C PHE A 253 6.24 -14.61 9.92
N ALA A 254 5.68 -15.53 10.71
CA ALA A 254 5.94 -15.60 12.15
C ALA A 254 7.41 -15.89 12.44
N TYR A 255 7.97 -16.91 11.78
CA TYR A 255 9.39 -17.25 11.86
C TYR A 255 10.28 -16.08 11.48
N THR A 256 9.94 -15.37 10.41
CA THR A 256 10.72 -14.22 9.96
C THR A 256 10.63 -13.05 10.92
N SER A 257 9.45 -12.77 11.48
CA SER A 257 9.27 -11.73 12.50
C SER A 257 10.14 -12.01 13.75
N TRP A 258 10.21 -13.27 14.17
CA TRP A 258 11.12 -13.71 15.23
C TRP A 258 12.59 -13.55 14.82
N ARG A 259 12.98 -14.03 13.64
CA ARG A 259 14.36 -14.00 13.13
C ARG A 259 14.87 -12.58 12.87
N TRP A 260 13.96 -11.66 12.55
CA TRP A 260 14.18 -10.22 12.44
C TRP A 260 14.18 -9.48 13.77
N GLN A 261 14.05 -10.21 14.88
CA GLN A 261 14.16 -9.73 16.25
C GLN A 261 13.10 -8.68 16.59
N LEU A 262 11.83 -8.95 16.23
CA LEU A 262 10.68 -8.09 16.52
C LEU A 262 10.76 -7.47 17.93
N ARG A 263 11.01 -8.28 18.97
CA ARG A 263 11.15 -7.80 20.36
C ARG A 263 12.20 -6.70 20.53
N ARG A 264 13.41 -6.86 19.96
CA ARG A 264 14.47 -5.84 20.03
C ARG A 264 14.10 -4.59 19.21
N SER A 265 13.40 -4.78 18.09
CA SER A 265 12.95 -3.67 17.25
C SER A 265 11.97 -2.73 17.96
N LEU A 266 11.20 -3.23 18.95
CA LEU A 266 10.25 -2.44 19.72
C LEU A 266 10.90 -1.35 20.58
N ALA A 267 12.21 -1.46 20.87
CA ALA A 267 12.96 -0.46 21.62
C ALA A 267 13.12 0.87 20.85
N VAL A 268 12.97 0.85 19.51
CA VAL A 268 13.09 2.05 18.67
C VAL A 268 11.79 2.26 17.91
N PRO A 269 10.94 3.24 18.30
CA PRO A 269 9.59 3.39 17.77
C PRO A 269 9.49 3.39 16.24
N LEU A 270 10.36 4.13 15.55
CA LEU A 270 10.33 4.20 14.07
C LEU A 270 10.69 2.87 13.40
N LEU A 271 11.50 2.04 14.06
CA LEU A 271 11.77 0.67 13.61
C LEU A 271 10.61 -0.26 13.99
N ALA A 272 10.10 -0.14 15.22
CA ALA A 272 8.95 -0.88 15.73
C ALA A 272 7.73 -0.77 14.80
N MET A 273 7.45 0.43 14.26
CA MET A 273 6.38 0.64 13.27
C MET A 273 6.49 -0.33 12.07
N LEU A 274 7.69 -0.56 11.55
CA LEU A 274 7.86 -1.42 10.38
C LEU A 274 7.72 -2.90 10.74
N HIS A 275 8.25 -3.31 11.89
CA HIS A 275 8.19 -4.72 12.32
C HIS A 275 6.80 -5.11 12.84
N LEU A 276 6.10 -4.22 13.54
CA LEU A 276 4.70 -4.44 13.94
C LEU A 276 3.78 -4.56 12.73
N ALA A 277 3.97 -3.70 11.72
CA ALA A 277 3.24 -3.83 10.46
C ALA A 277 3.52 -5.20 9.81
N PHE A 278 4.78 -5.60 9.68
CA PHE A 278 5.13 -6.90 9.08
C PHE A 278 4.56 -8.11 9.85
N ALA A 279 4.51 -8.03 11.19
CA ALA A 279 3.98 -9.10 12.03
C ALA A 279 2.50 -9.42 11.75
N TRP A 280 1.73 -8.46 11.22
CA TRP A 280 0.34 -8.70 10.80
C TRP A 280 0.22 -9.77 9.72
N LEU A 281 1.23 -10.01 8.89
CA LEU A 281 1.16 -11.03 7.85
C LEU A 281 0.98 -12.44 8.44
N ALA A 282 1.60 -12.74 9.58
CA ALA A 282 1.41 -14.02 10.24
C ALA A 282 -0.05 -14.21 10.69
N ALA A 283 -0.61 -13.19 11.36
CA ALA A 283 -2.01 -13.19 11.78
C ALA A 283 -2.97 -13.23 10.58
N ALA A 284 -2.69 -12.45 9.54
CA ALA A 284 -3.57 -12.32 8.39
C ALA A 284 -3.67 -13.63 7.59
N PHE A 285 -2.55 -14.31 7.33
CA PHE A 285 -2.57 -15.60 6.65
C PHE A 285 -3.13 -16.72 7.54
N LEU A 286 -2.95 -16.66 8.87
CA LEU A 286 -3.66 -17.56 9.78
C LEU A 286 -5.18 -17.36 9.68
N LEU A 287 -5.65 -16.11 9.65
CA LEU A 287 -7.06 -15.78 9.49
C LEU A 287 -7.60 -16.24 8.12
N LEU A 288 -6.82 -16.13 7.04
CA LEU A 288 -7.21 -16.65 5.72
C LEU A 288 -7.34 -18.18 5.71
N ALA A 289 -6.42 -18.89 6.38
CA ALA A 289 -6.50 -20.33 6.53
C ALA A 289 -7.76 -20.76 7.31
N LEU A 290 -8.04 -20.11 8.45
CA LEU A 290 -9.22 -20.39 9.26
C LEU A 290 -10.52 -20.04 8.53
N ALA A 291 -10.55 -18.94 7.77
CA ALA A 291 -11.70 -18.58 6.94
C ALA A 291 -11.95 -19.60 5.82
N SER A 292 -10.88 -20.14 5.21
CA SER A 292 -10.97 -21.22 4.22
C SER A 292 -11.52 -22.52 4.80
N LEU A 293 -11.44 -22.71 6.13
CA LEU A 293 -12.06 -23.80 6.87
C LEU A 293 -13.50 -23.46 7.34
N GLY A 294 -14.04 -22.30 6.97
CA GLY A 294 -15.44 -21.91 7.24
C GLY A 294 -15.69 -21.25 8.59
N TRP A 295 -14.65 -20.85 9.34
CA TRP A 295 -14.83 -20.31 10.70
C TRP A 295 -15.44 -18.90 10.70
N PHE A 296 -15.13 -18.09 9.70
CA PHE A 296 -15.62 -16.72 9.53
C PHE A 296 -15.35 -16.24 8.10
N SER A 297 -15.77 -15.01 7.78
CA SER A 297 -15.59 -14.42 6.46
C SER A 297 -14.11 -14.28 6.07
N PRO A 298 -13.71 -14.59 4.81
CA PRO A 298 -12.34 -14.36 4.34
C PRO A 298 -11.95 -12.87 4.32
N LEU A 299 -12.92 -11.96 4.48
CA LEU A 299 -12.67 -10.53 4.63
C LEU A 299 -11.81 -10.22 5.87
N ALA A 300 -11.90 -11.01 6.94
CA ALA A 300 -11.08 -10.81 8.15
C ALA A 300 -9.58 -10.89 7.82
N GLY A 301 -9.16 -11.96 7.14
CA GLY A 301 -7.79 -12.12 6.68
C GLY A 301 -7.38 -11.06 5.65
N LEU A 302 -8.29 -10.69 4.74
CA LEU A 302 -8.03 -9.63 3.77
C LEU A 302 -7.78 -8.27 4.46
N HIS A 303 -8.62 -7.85 5.41
CA HIS A 303 -8.45 -6.57 6.09
C HIS A 303 -7.29 -6.57 7.08
N ALA A 304 -6.92 -7.74 7.62
CA ALA A 304 -5.66 -7.91 8.33
C ALA A 304 -4.45 -7.64 7.41
N ILE A 305 -4.49 -8.05 6.12
CA ILE A 305 -3.47 -7.65 5.14
C ILE A 305 -3.58 -6.16 4.81
N THR A 306 -4.75 -5.67 4.41
CA THR A 306 -4.86 -4.32 3.82
C THR A 306 -4.74 -3.21 4.86
N ILE A 307 -5.35 -3.34 6.03
CA ILE A 307 -5.26 -2.35 7.10
C ILE A 307 -4.10 -2.70 8.02
N GLY A 308 -4.10 -3.94 8.54
CA GLY A 308 -3.11 -4.40 9.52
C GLY A 308 -1.68 -4.34 9.00
N PHE A 309 -1.44 -4.79 7.77
CA PHE A 309 -0.12 -4.73 7.13
C PHE A 309 0.06 -3.50 6.21
N PHE A 310 -0.72 -3.34 5.13
CA PHE A 310 -0.41 -2.30 4.13
C PHE A 310 -0.55 -0.89 4.65
N ILE A 311 -1.67 -0.51 5.30
CA ILE A 311 -1.86 0.86 5.82
C ILE A 311 -0.85 1.17 6.93
N THR A 312 -0.64 0.27 7.88
CA THR A 312 0.34 0.53 8.95
C THR A 312 1.77 0.59 8.40
N MET A 313 2.15 -0.32 7.50
CA MET A 313 3.45 -0.29 6.82
C MET A 313 3.62 1.00 6.01
N LEU A 314 2.59 1.40 5.28
CA LEU A 314 2.57 2.65 4.52
C LEU A 314 2.84 3.84 5.44
N VAL A 315 2.09 4.00 6.52
CA VAL A 315 2.25 5.13 7.45
C VAL A 315 3.62 5.10 8.11
N GLY A 316 4.11 3.95 8.58
CA GLY A 316 5.44 3.81 9.17
C GLY A 316 6.55 4.18 8.19
N PHE A 317 6.49 3.63 6.97
CA PHE A 317 7.51 3.81 5.97
C PHE A 317 7.50 5.24 5.39
N ALA A 318 6.32 5.75 5.01
CA ALA A 318 6.19 7.10 4.48
C ALA A 318 6.58 8.16 5.52
N SER A 319 6.23 7.98 6.80
CA SER A 319 6.67 8.89 7.87
C SER A 319 8.19 8.92 8.02
N ARG A 320 8.85 7.75 7.97
CA ARG A 320 10.32 7.67 7.96
C ARG A 320 10.94 8.41 6.77
N VAL A 321 10.38 8.22 5.57
CA VAL A 321 10.84 8.89 4.35
C VAL A 321 10.66 10.41 4.48
N MET A 322 9.50 10.88 4.94
CA MET A 322 9.22 12.30 5.14
C MET A 322 10.17 12.94 6.17
N LEU A 323 10.46 12.26 7.28
CA LEU A 323 11.43 12.75 8.27
C LEU A 323 12.84 12.86 7.67
N GLY A 324 13.36 11.77 7.08
CA GLY A 324 14.72 11.77 6.51
C GLY A 324 14.90 12.73 5.35
N HIS A 325 13.90 12.85 4.48
CA HIS A 325 13.93 13.77 3.34
C HIS A 325 13.59 15.23 3.69
N SER A 326 13.12 15.50 4.91
CA SER A 326 12.97 16.87 5.42
C SER A 326 14.14 17.36 6.28
N GLY A 327 15.19 16.54 6.45
CA GLY A 327 16.37 16.86 7.25
C GLY A 327 16.17 16.68 8.76
N ARG A 328 15.06 16.07 9.18
CA ARG A 328 14.74 15.84 10.60
C ARG A 328 15.43 14.59 11.14
N PRO A 329 15.67 14.51 12.46
CA PRO A 329 16.10 13.27 13.10
C PRO A 329 15.14 12.12 12.78
N LEU A 330 15.68 10.93 12.54
CA LEU A 330 14.89 9.71 12.27
C LEU A 330 14.32 9.12 13.57
N GLN A 331 13.53 9.92 14.28
CA GLN A 331 12.88 9.58 15.54
C GLN A 331 11.37 9.83 15.41
N ALA A 332 10.55 8.87 15.82
CA ALA A 332 9.11 9.09 15.87
C ALA A 332 8.76 9.91 17.11
N SER A 333 8.04 11.02 16.92
CA SER A 333 7.50 11.79 18.04
C SER A 333 6.47 10.96 18.82
N PRO A 334 6.20 11.27 20.10
CA PRO A 334 5.15 10.58 20.86
C PRO A 334 3.79 10.64 20.17
N THR A 335 3.47 11.76 19.51
CA THR A 335 2.23 11.93 18.73
C THR A 335 2.16 10.98 17.55
N LEU A 336 3.24 10.89 16.74
CA LEU A 336 3.30 9.96 15.61
C LEU A 336 3.16 8.51 16.07
N TRP A 337 3.82 8.16 17.18
CA TRP A 337 3.78 6.82 17.74
C TRP A 337 2.38 6.44 18.23
N ARG A 338 1.70 7.31 18.97
CA ARG A 338 0.30 7.08 19.42
C ARG A 338 -0.66 6.94 18.24
N LEU A 339 -0.56 7.83 17.25
CA LEU A 339 -1.36 7.74 16.03
C LEU A 339 -1.17 6.39 15.34
N TYR A 340 0.09 5.96 15.22
CA TYR A 340 0.43 4.68 14.63
C TYR A 340 -0.13 3.48 15.40
N LEU A 341 -0.06 3.49 16.74
CA LEU A 341 -0.67 2.43 17.56
C LEU A 341 -2.19 2.39 17.40
N LEU A 342 -2.86 3.55 17.27
CA LEU A 342 -4.30 3.62 17.01
C LEU A 342 -4.68 3.02 15.65
N LEU A 343 -3.79 3.02 14.64
CA LEU A 343 -4.04 2.32 13.37
C LEU A 343 -4.11 0.79 13.56
N HIS A 344 -3.37 0.22 14.51
CA HIS A 344 -3.52 -1.19 14.86
C HIS A 344 -4.85 -1.48 15.54
N VAL A 345 -5.35 -0.55 16.37
CA VAL A 345 -6.70 -0.65 16.94
C VAL A 345 -7.75 -0.63 15.83
N VAL A 346 -7.63 0.26 14.83
CA VAL A 346 -8.51 0.26 13.65
C VAL A 346 -8.48 -1.10 12.94
N ALA A 347 -7.30 -1.68 12.71
CA ALA A 347 -7.17 -2.99 12.08
C ALA A 347 -7.88 -4.08 12.89
N LEU A 348 -7.70 -4.10 14.22
CA LEU A 348 -8.36 -5.04 15.12
C LEU A 348 -9.88 -4.89 15.09
N LEU A 349 -10.41 -3.66 15.17
CA LEU A 349 -11.86 -3.40 15.09
C LEU A 349 -12.42 -3.85 13.74
N ARG A 350 -11.71 -3.58 12.64
CA ARG A 350 -12.12 -3.99 11.29
C ARG A 350 -12.18 -5.51 11.16
N VAL A 351 -11.15 -6.21 11.64
CA VAL A 351 -11.06 -7.68 11.59
C VAL A 351 -12.12 -8.31 12.48
N ALA A 352 -12.31 -7.78 13.70
CA ALA A 352 -13.36 -8.22 14.61
C ALA A 352 -14.75 -8.05 13.98
N ALA A 353 -15.00 -6.96 13.24
CA ALA A 353 -16.25 -6.77 12.51
C ALA A 353 -16.48 -7.81 11.40
N ASP A 354 -15.43 -8.26 10.71
CA ASP A 354 -15.56 -9.32 9.70
C ASP A 354 -15.80 -10.71 10.31
N MET A 355 -15.47 -10.89 11.60
CA MET A 355 -15.72 -12.11 12.36
C MET A 355 -17.08 -12.08 13.06
N ALA A 356 -17.56 -10.89 13.46
CA ALA A 356 -18.79 -10.69 14.21
C ALA A 356 -19.97 -10.40 13.27
N GLY A 357 -20.77 -11.41 12.93
CA GLY A 357 -21.91 -11.32 12.01
C GLY A 357 -22.83 -10.09 12.15
N HIS A 358 -23.85 -10.13 13.01
CA HIS A 358 -24.92 -9.11 13.06
C HIS A 358 -24.51 -7.74 13.68
N ALA A 359 -23.44 -7.69 14.49
CA ALA A 359 -22.91 -6.44 15.06
C ALA A 359 -21.98 -5.66 14.08
N ALA A 360 -21.85 -6.14 12.84
CA ALA A 360 -20.87 -5.64 11.88
C ALA A 360 -21.05 -4.15 11.54
N ASN A 361 -22.26 -3.67 11.22
CA ASN A 361 -22.41 -2.34 10.60
C ASN A 361 -21.93 -1.18 11.47
N LEU A 362 -22.26 -1.17 12.77
CA LEU A 362 -21.79 -0.13 13.68
C LEU A 362 -20.26 -0.20 13.88
N LEU A 363 -19.72 -1.40 14.08
CA LEU A 363 -18.29 -1.59 14.26
C LEU A 363 -17.49 -1.23 13.00
N LEU A 364 -18.04 -1.54 11.82
CA LEU A 364 -17.51 -1.12 10.51
C LEU A 364 -17.46 0.40 10.41
N ALA A 365 -18.56 1.09 10.74
CA ALA A 365 -18.63 2.54 10.70
C ALA A 365 -17.64 3.19 11.69
N ILE A 366 -17.52 2.66 12.91
CA ILE A 366 -16.53 3.12 13.90
C ILE A 366 -15.11 2.94 13.37
N ALA A 367 -14.77 1.75 12.85
CA ALA A 367 -13.43 1.47 12.32
C ALA A 367 -13.08 2.39 11.15
N ALA A 368 -14.03 2.62 10.23
CA ALA A 368 -13.82 3.50 9.08
C ALA A 368 -13.74 4.98 9.46
N GLY A 369 -14.59 5.44 10.37
CA GLY A 369 -14.54 6.80 10.91
C GLY A 369 -13.23 7.08 11.63
N LEU A 370 -12.75 6.13 12.44
CA LEU A 370 -11.45 6.23 13.11
C LEU A 370 -10.31 6.24 12.08
N LEU A 371 -10.35 5.41 11.04
CA LEU A 371 -9.36 5.43 9.96
C LEU A 371 -9.31 6.79 9.25
N ALA A 372 -10.47 7.38 8.94
CA ALA A 372 -10.56 8.69 8.30
C ALA A 372 -9.98 9.80 9.21
N LEU A 373 -10.32 9.78 10.50
CA LEU A 373 -9.78 10.71 11.50
C LEU A 373 -8.25 10.59 11.60
N LEU A 374 -7.72 9.37 11.74
CA LEU A 374 -6.27 9.15 11.84
C LEU A 374 -5.55 9.52 10.55
N SER A 375 -6.18 9.34 9.39
CA SER A 375 -5.65 9.80 8.10
C SER A 375 -5.54 11.32 8.04
N LEU A 376 -6.55 12.05 8.55
CA LEU A 376 -6.52 13.51 8.68
C LEU A 376 -5.40 13.95 9.63
N LEU A 377 -5.31 13.35 10.82
CA LEU A 377 -4.29 13.70 11.81
C LEU A 377 -2.88 13.44 11.27
N TRP A 378 -2.68 12.35 10.51
CA TRP A 378 -1.40 12.04 9.88
C TRP A 378 -1.07 13.03 8.76
N LEU A 379 -2.05 13.46 7.96
CA LEU A 379 -1.88 14.53 6.98
C LEU A 379 -1.43 15.83 7.66
N LEU A 380 -2.12 16.27 8.71
CA LEU A 380 -1.79 17.50 9.44
C LEU A 380 -0.38 17.44 10.03
N LEU A 381 0.02 16.29 10.56
CA LEU A 381 1.36 16.07 11.10
C LEU A 381 2.45 16.05 10.01
N GLY A 382 2.17 15.41 8.87
CA GLY A 382 3.12 15.21 7.77
C GLY A 382 3.22 16.38 6.79
N ALA A 383 2.20 17.24 6.70
CA ALA A 383 2.17 18.36 5.76
C ALA A 383 3.39 19.29 5.87
N PRO A 384 3.85 19.72 7.07
CA PRO A 384 5.06 20.52 7.19
C PRO A 384 6.34 19.81 6.74
N TRP A 385 6.36 18.47 6.69
CA TRP A 385 7.51 17.69 6.25
C TRP A 385 7.58 17.61 4.72
N LEU A 386 6.44 17.68 4.04
CA LEU A 386 6.32 17.60 2.58
C LEU A 386 6.26 18.96 1.89
N LEU A 387 5.74 19.99 2.55
CA LEU A 387 5.44 21.28 1.92
C LEU A 387 6.42 22.39 2.27
N LYS A 388 7.29 22.19 3.26
CA LYS A 388 8.33 23.16 3.63
C LYS A 388 9.71 22.73 3.10
N ALA A 389 10.60 23.71 2.98
CA ALA A 389 12.01 23.44 2.71
C ALA A 389 12.60 22.58 3.84
N ARG A 390 13.67 21.85 3.51
CA ARG A 390 14.40 21.05 4.50
C ARG A 390 14.95 21.92 5.61
N ILE A 391 14.94 21.40 6.84
CA ILE A 391 15.44 22.15 8.00
C ILE A 391 16.97 22.23 8.04
N ASP A 392 17.67 21.36 7.32
CA ASP A 392 19.13 21.32 7.25
C ASP A 392 19.72 22.15 6.10
N GLY A 393 18.89 22.91 5.38
CA GLY A 393 19.30 23.80 4.30
C GLY A 393 19.80 23.10 3.02
N LYS A 394 19.81 21.77 2.97
CA LYS A 394 20.22 21.02 1.77
C LYS A 394 19.13 21.02 0.70
N ASN A 395 19.53 20.77 -0.54
CA ASN A 395 18.61 20.58 -1.66
C ASN A 395 17.72 19.34 -1.41
N GLY A 396 16.39 19.50 -1.50
CA GLY A 396 15.42 18.39 -1.45
C GLY A 396 14.02 18.75 -0.97
#